data_AF-A0A933HNW0-F1
#
_entry.id   AF-A0A933HNW0-F1
#
_cell.length_a   1.000
_cell.length_b   1.000
_cell.length_c   1.000
_cell.angle_alpha   90.00
_cell.angle_beta   90.00
_cell.angle_gamma   90.00
#
_symmetry.space_group_name_H-M   'P 1'
#
loop_
_entity.id
_entity.type
_entity.pdbx_description
1 polymer ?
#
loop_
_entity_poly.entity_id
_entity_poly.type
_entity_poly.pdbx_seq_one_letter_code
_entity_poly.pdbx_strand_id
1 'polypeptide(L)'
;MSAPSIERINVNFPSPVLEDLRRLVPAKRRSEVIARATARELRRLKLAAQFEQAALHPIWQAETYPQLADDDAVDTTLAQLRAAGHLTVAPNPMAPPRRKGRRE
;
A
#
# COMPACT_ATOMS: atom_id res chain seq x y z
N MET A 1 21.47 -0.87 -18.30
CA MET A 1 20.07 -1.21 -17.98
C MET A 1 19.27 -0.98 -19.25
N SER A 2 18.66 -2.04 -19.82
CA SER A 2 17.90 -1.90 -21.07
C SER A 2 16.65 -1.08 -20.84
N ALA A 3 16.32 -0.16 -21.74
CA ALA A 3 15.06 0.57 -21.68
C ALA A 3 13.89 -0.43 -21.80
N PRO A 4 12.82 -0.30 -21.00
CA PRO A 4 11.67 -1.18 -21.10
C PRO A 4 11.08 -1.08 -22.52
N SER A 5 10.74 -2.23 -23.12
CA SER A 5 10.09 -2.29 -24.42
C SER A 5 8.72 -1.60 -24.36
N ILE A 6 8.51 -0.62 -25.23
CA ILE A 6 7.23 0.10 -25.32
C ILE A 6 6.31 -0.68 -26.26
N GLU A 7 5.25 -1.26 -25.71
CA GLU A 7 4.17 -1.86 -26.49
C GLU A 7 3.05 -0.85 -26.74
N ARG A 8 2.49 -0.87 -27.96
CA ARG A 8 1.39 0.04 -28.34
C ARG A 8 0.08 -0.73 -28.29
N ILE A 9 -0.90 -0.16 -27.58
CA ILE A 9 -2.24 -0.72 -27.45
C ILE A 9 -3.23 0.37 -27.87
N ASN A 10 -4.24 0.00 -28.67
CA ASN A 10 -5.35 0.87 -29.02
C ASN A 10 -6.49 0.64 -28.02
N VAL A 11 -6.90 1.69 -27.31
CA VAL A 11 -7.99 1.64 -26.33
C VAL A 11 -9.00 2.75 -26.61
N ASN A 12 -10.28 2.46 -26.41
CA ASN A 12 -11.34 3.44 -26.54
C ASN A 12 -11.46 4.23 -25.24
N PHE A 13 -11.38 5.55 -25.32
CA PHE A 13 -11.61 6.45 -24.20
C PHE A 13 -12.99 7.11 -24.32
N PRO A 14 -13.74 7.26 -23.22
CA PRO A 14 -14.91 8.12 -23.20
C PRO A 14 -14.53 9.54 -23.63
N SER A 15 -15.30 10.12 -24.54
CA SER A 15 -15.10 11.49 -25.03
C SER A 15 -14.85 12.54 -23.93
N PRO A 16 -15.64 12.61 -22.83
CA PRO A 16 -15.43 13.64 -21.81
C PRO A 16 -14.08 13.50 -21.10
N VAL A 17 -13.64 12.28 -20.82
CA VAL A 17 -12.34 12.01 -20.17
C VAL A 17 -11.18 12.42 -21.10
N LEU A 18 -11.34 12.18 -22.39
CA LEU A 18 -10.32 12.55 -23.38
C LEU A 18 -10.23 14.08 -23.56
N GLU A 19 -11.36 14.79 -23.49
CA GLU A 19 -11.40 16.25 -23.53
C GLU A 19 -10.70 16.87 -22.32
N ASP A 20 -10.98 16.37 -21.11
CA ASP A 20 -10.31 16.81 -19.89
C ASP A 20 -8.80 16.55 -19.97
N LEU A 21 -8.39 15.37 -20.43
CA LEU A 21 -6.99 15.05 -20.64
C LEU A 21 -6.32 16.00 -21.65
N ARG A 22 -7.04 16.38 -22.72
CA ARG A 22 -6.53 17.32 -23.73
C ARG A 22 -6.36 18.73 -23.17
N ARG A 23 -7.30 19.17 -22.32
CA ARG A 23 -7.32 20.50 -21.69
C ARG A 23 -6.27 20.64 -20.59
N LEU A 24 -6.07 19.61 -19.78
CA LEU A 24 -5.23 19.65 -18.58
C LEU A 24 -3.79 19.18 -18.83
N VAL A 25 -3.56 18.30 -19.81
CA VAL A 25 -2.26 17.65 -20.02
C VAL A 25 -1.68 17.98 -21.41
N PRO A 26 -0.44 18.53 -21.46
CA PRO A 26 0.27 18.75 -22.71
C PRO A 26 0.43 17.46 -23.52
N ALA A 27 0.31 17.55 -24.85
CA ALA A 27 0.31 16.38 -25.74
C ALA A 27 1.46 15.38 -25.49
N LYS A 28 2.68 15.89 -25.26
CA LYS A 28 3.89 15.07 -25.02
C LYS A 28 3.86 14.27 -23.70
N ARG A 29 3.01 14.65 -22.74
CA ARG A 29 2.91 14.02 -21.41
C ARG A 29 1.66 13.18 -21.22
N ARG A 30 0.75 13.14 -22.19
CA ARG A 30 -0.51 12.38 -22.07
C ARG A 30 -0.26 10.88 -21.91
N SER A 31 0.69 10.31 -22.66
CA SER A 31 1.09 8.91 -22.52
C SER A 31 1.65 8.61 -21.14
N GLU A 32 2.50 9.50 -20.60
CA GLU A 32 3.05 9.39 -19.24
C GLU A 32 1.94 9.38 -18.18
N VAL A 33 0.97 10.31 -18.30
CA VAL A 33 -0.16 10.41 -17.36
C VAL A 33 -1.04 9.17 -17.41
N ILE A 34 -1.38 8.69 -18.62
CA ILE A 34 -2.18 7.46 -18.79
C ILE A 34 -1.42 6.28 -18.18
N ALA A 35 -0.14 6.08 -18.54
CA ALA A 35 0.66 4.98 -18.02
C ALA A 35 0.75 5.01 -16.49
N ARG A 36 0.95 6.18 -15.89
CA ARG A 36 1.01 6.33 -14.43
C ARG A 36 -0.33 6.06 -13.76
N ALA A 37 -1.43 6.54 -14.34
CA ALA A 37 -2.77 6.28 -13.83
C ALA A 37 -3.10 4.78 -13.88
N THR A 38 -2.81 4.13 -15.00
CA THR A 38 -3.00 2.68 -15.19
C THR A 38 -2.13 1.89 -14.23
N ALA A 39 -0.85 2.24 -14.06
CA ALA A 39 0.05 1.56 -13.13
C ALA A 39 -0.45 1.67 -11.67
N ARG A 40 -0.98 2.83 -11.28
CA ARG A 40 -1.57 3.03 -9.95
C ARG A 40 -2.79 2.12 -9.75
N GLU A 41 -3.66 2.04 -10.75
CA GLU A 41 -4.87 1.23 -10.66
C GLU A 41 -4.57 -0.27 -10.68
N LEU A 42 -3.65 -0.71 -11.55
CA LEU A 42 -3.17 -2.09 -11.57
C LEU A 42 -2.55 -2.50 -10.24
N ARG A 43 -1.83 -1.59 -9.55
CA ARG A 43 -1.31 -1.87 -8.22
C ARG A 43 -2.43 -2.11 -7.21
N ARG A 44 -3.52 -1.33 -7.27
CA ARG A 44 -4.69 -1.52 -6.41
C ARG A 44 -5.37 -2.85 -6.68
N LEU A 45 -5.61 -3.18 -7.95
CA LEU A 45 -6.23 -4.44 -8.35
C LEU A 45 -5.37 -5.65 -7.96
N LYS A 46 -4.04 -5.57 -8.13
CA LYS A 46 -3.12 -6.62 -7.67
C LYS A 46 -3.19 -6.84 -6.17
N LEU A 47 -3.25 -5.77 -5.39
CA LEU A 47 -3.37 -5.87 -3.94
C LEU A 47 -4.73 -6.45 -3.52
N ALA A 48 -5.81 -6.00 -4.15
CA ALA A 48 -7.15 -6.55 -3.91
C ALA A 48 -7.19 -8.06 -4.21
N ALA A 49 -6.65 -8.48 -5.35
CA ALA A 49 -6.55 -9.90 -5.71
C ALA A 49 -5.70 -10.69 -4.70
N GLN A 50 -4.63 -10.11 -4.15
CA GLN A 50 -3.85 -10.75 -3.09
C GLN A 50 -4.67 -10.96 -1.80
N PHE A 51 -5.50 -9.99 -1.42
CA PHE A 51 -6.38 -10.14 -0.26
C PHE A 51 -7.49 -11.18 -0.50
N GLU A 52 -8.09 -11.21 -1.68
CA GLU A 52 -9.06 -12.25 -2.05
C GLU A 52 -8.42 -13.65 -2.01
N GLN A 53 -7.21 -13.78 -2.56
CA GLN A 53 -6.44 -15.04 -2.49
C GLN A 53 -6.13 -15.42 -1.05
N ALA A 54 -5.74 -14.46 -0.20
CA ALA A 54 -5.45 -14.71 1.21
C ALA A 54 -6.70 -15.16 2.00
N ALA A 55 -7.89 -14.69 1.61
CA ALA A 55 -9.15 -15.11 2.20
C ALA A 55 -9.51 -16.56 1.81
N LEU A 56 -9.21 -16.97 0.57
CA LEU A 56 -9.47 -18.32 0.07
C LEU A 56 -8.39 -19.32 0.53
N HIS A 57 -7.15 -18.87 0.58
CA HIS A 57 -5.97 -19.65 0.95
C HIS A 57 -5.25 -18.89 2.06
N PRO A 58 -5.51 -19.25 3.34
CA PRO A 58 -4.87 -18.61 4.48
C PRO A 58 -3.36 -18.55 4.29
N ILE A 59 -2.79 -17.36 4.42
CA ILE A 59 -1.34 -17.12 4.25
C ILE A 59 -0.53 -17.91 5.28
N TRP A 60 -1.12 -18.16 6.46
CA TRP A 60 -0.56 -18.99 7.51
C TRP A 60 -1.63 -19.95 8.04
N GLN A 61 -1.16 -21.08 8.56
CA GLN A 61 -2.00 -22.10 9.19
C GLN A 61 -1.84 -22.01 10.70
N ALA A 62 -2.96 -22.05 11.43
CA ALA A 62 -2.95 -21.98 12.89
C ALA A 62 -2.18 -23.15 13.53
N GLU A 63 -2.18 -24.34 12.92
CA GLU A 63 -1.40 -25.48 13.43
C GLU A 63 0.11 -25.24 13.35
N THR A 64 0.57 -24.51 12.34
CA THR A 64 1.99 -24.19 12.14
C THR A 64 2.42 -22.95 12.94
N TYR A 65 1.50 -22.01 13.14
CA TYR A 65 1.75 -20.73 13.80
C TYR A 65 0.70 -20.46 14.88
N PRO A 66 0.75 -21.17 16.03
CA PRO A 66 -0.23 -21.02 17.11
C PRO A 66 -0.26 -19.60 17.68
N GLN A 67 0.85 -18.87 17.62
CA GLN A 67 0.95 -17.47 18.01
C GLN A 67 0.17 -16.49 17.12
N LEU A 68 -0.32 -16.95 15.96
CA LEU A 68 -1.15 -16.20 15.01
C LEU A 68 -2.53 -16.83 14.83
N ALA A 69 -2.94 -17.72 15.74
CA ALA A 69 -4.19 -18.46 15.63
C ALA A 69 -5.43 -17.56 15.83
N ASP A 70 -5.36 -16.63 16.78
CA ASP A 70 -6.42 -15.68 17.11
C ASP A 70 -5.83 -14.34 17.61
N ASP A 71 -6.71 -13.36 17.80
CA ASP A 71 -6.34 -12.00 18.21
C ASP A 71 -5.63 -11.97 19.57
N ASP A 72 -6.06 -12.80 20.54
CA ASP A 72 -5.49 -12.88 21.89
C ASP A 72 -4.06 -13.47 21.87
N ALA A 73 -3.83 -14.49 21.05
CA ALA A 73 -2.52 -15.10 20.86
C ALA A 73 -1.55 -14.12 20.18
N VAL A 74 -2.05 -13.34 19.20
CA VAL A 74 -1.28 -12.29 18.54
C VAL A 74 -0.89 -11.21 19.55
N ASP A 75 -1.83 -10.72 20.35
CA ASP A 75 -1.58 -9.67 21.34
C ASP A 75 -0.60 -10.12 22.43
N THR A 76 -0.75 -11.36 22.91
CA THR A 76 0.17 -11.96 23.89
C THR A 76 1.58 -12.03 23.33
N THR A 77 1.72 -12.49 22.08
CA THR A 77 3.02 -12.62 21.41
C THR A 77 3.65 -11.26 21.15
N LEU A 78 2.85 -10.27 20.72
CA LEU A 78 3.30 -8.89 20.56
C LEU A 78 3.77 -8.28 21.88
N ALA A 79 3.08 -8.54 22.99
CA ALA A 79 3.50 -8.08 24.31
C ALA A 79 4.84 -8.69 24.73
N GLN A 80 5.04 -10.00 24.50
CA GLN A 80 6.30 -10.69 24.77
C GLN A 80 7.46 -10.13 23.93
N LEU A 81 7.24 -9.90 22.63
CA LEU A 81 8.26 -9.34 21.74
C LEU A 81 8.65 -7.90 22.12
N ARG A 82 7.69 -7.09 22.59
CA ARG A 82 7.95 -5.75 23.12
C ARG A 82 8.74 -5.81 24.43
N ALA A 83 8.37 -6.71 25.34
CA ALA A 83 9.06 -6.90 26.62
C ALA A 83 10.50 -7.40 26.44
N ALA A 84 10.73 -8.28 25.45
CA ALA A 84 12.04 -8.78 25.07
C ALA A 84 12.90 -7.76 24.29
N GLY A 85 12.35 -6.58 23.96
CA GLY A 85 13.07 -5.53 23.22
C GLY A 85 13.25 -5.84 21.73
N HIS A 86 12.62 -6.88 21.20
CA HIS A 86 12.68 -7.24 19.78
C HIS A 86 11.83 -6.32 18.89
N LEU A 87 10.84 -5.66 19.47
CA LEU A 87 10.05 -4.62 18.81
C LEU A 87 10.34 -3.27 19.47
N THR A 88 11.19 -2.46 18.82
CA THR A 88 11.29 -1.04 19.19
C THR A 88 10.08 -0.30 18.64
N VAL A 89 9.32 0.35 19.53
CA VAL A 89 8.28 1.28 19.11
C VAL A 89 8.97 2.41 18.36
N ALA A 90 8.81 2.46 17.04
CA ALA A 90 9.27 3.58 16.27
C ALA A 90 8.62 4.86 16.84
N PRO A 91 9.38 5.92 17.13
CA PRO A 91 8.80 7.16 17.62
C PRO A 91 7.79 7.65 16.59
N ASN A 92 6.54 7.84 17.03
CA ASN A 92 5.48 8.35 16.17
C ASN A 92 5.87 9.75 15.67
N PRO A 93 6.15 9.94 14.37
CA PRO A 93 6.59 11.24 13.85
C PRO A 93 5.49 12.31 13.91
N MET A 94 4.24 11.91 14.20
CA MET A 94 3.07 12.77 14.37
C MET A 94 2.74 13.09 15.84
N ALA A 95 3.51 12.58 16.81
CA ALA A 95 3.22 12.86 18.22
C ALA A 95 3.52 14.34 18.53
N PRO A 96 2.55 15.12 19.06
CA PRO A 96 2.80 16.51 19.40
C PRO A 96 3.89 16.61 20.47
N PRO A 97 4.79 17.63 20.40
CA PRO A 97 5.85 17.78 21.38
C PRO A 97 5.24 17.93 22.77
N ARG A 98 5.63 17.04 23.70
CA ARG A 98 5.29 17.15 25.13
C ARG A 98 5.75 18.53 25.61
N ARG A 99 4.81 19.47 25.79
CA ARG A 99 5.08 20.76 26.42
C ARG A 99 5.66 20.48 27.80
N LYS A 100 6.96 20.72 27.98
CA LYS A 100 7.58 20.76 29.30
C LYS A 100 6.88 21.90 30.05
N GLY A 101 6.05 21.54 31.03
CA GLY A 101 5.46 22.51 31.95
C GLY A 101 6.59 23.31 32.57
N ARG A 102 6.61 24.61 32.30
CA ARG A 102 7.46 25.58 32.98
C ARG A 102 7.01 25.59 34.44
N ARG A 103 7.83 25.04 35.33
CA ARG A 103 7.65 25.27 36.76
C ARG A 103 8.04 26.72 37.00
N GLU A 104 7.07 27.51 37.47
CA GLU A 104 7.29 28.81 38.11
C GLU A 104 7.81 28.60 39.53
#